data_AF-A0A934K890-F1
#
_entry.id   AF-A0A934K890-F1
#
_cell.length_a   1.000
_cell.length_b   1.000
_cell.length_c   1.000
_cell.angle_alpha   90.00
_cell.angle_beta   90.00
_cell.angle_gamma   90.00
#
_symmetry.space_group_name_H-M   'P 1'
#
loop_
_entity.id
_entity.type
_entity.pdbx_description
1 polymer ?
#
loop_
_entity_poly.entity_id
_entity_poly.type
_entity_poly.pdbx_seq_one_letter_code
_entity_poly.pdbx_strand_id
1 'polypeptide(L)'
;MRDSGERARMRALDRCLQLLEDQLAEGKVRVDGGLGFRLRHLLGDGGLIPDHRLEGRRIDRVLDDIFALQARVLGQDEEQAAG
;
A
#
# COMPACT_ATOMS: atom_id res chain seq x y z
N MET A 1 -6.56 23.21 -3.99
CA MET A 1 -6.07 22.61 -2.73
C MET A 1 -6.21 21.08 -2.64
N ARG A 2 -6.63 20.37 -3.71
CA ARG A 2 -6.73 18.88 -3.72
C ARG A 2 -5.38 18.15 -3.69
N ASP A 3 -4.34 18.79 -4.22
CA ASP A 3 -3.04 18.19 -4.56
C ASP A 3 -2.19 17.74 -3.33
N SER A 4 -2.30 18.41 -2.18
CA SER A 4 -1.42 18.11 -1.03
C SER A 4 -1.73 16.78 -0.33
N GLY A 5 -3.01 16.40 -0.28
CA GLY A 5 -3.47 15.16 0.35
C GLY A 5 -3.19 13.93 -0.52
N GLU A 6 -3.42 14.05 -1.84
CA GLU A 6 -3.10 13.00 -2.82
C GLU A 6 -1.60 12.72 -2.86
N ARG A 7 -0.76 13.76 -2.87
CA ARG A 7 0.70 13.60 -2.76
C ARG A 7 1.14 12.93 -1.46
N ALA A 8 0.48 13.20 -0.34
CA ALA A 8 0.79 12.54 0.93
C ALA A 8 0.43 11.05 0.89
N ARG A 9 -0.76 10.71 0.35
CA ARG A 9 -1.20 9.32 0.13
C ARG A 9 -0.24 8.56 -0.77
N MET A 10 0.13 9.14 -1.92
CA MET A 10 1.03 8.50 -2.85
C MET A 10 2.40 8.21 -2.22
N ARG A 11 2.97 9.20 -1.52
CA ARG A 11 4.24 8.99 -0.79
C ARG A 11 4.16 7.90 0.27
N ALA A 12 3.02 7.77 0.95
CA ALA A 12 2.81 6.69 1.91
C ALA A 12 2.77 5.32 1.21
N LEU A 13 2.08 5.22 0.08
CA LEU A 13 1.99 4.01 -0.74
C LEU A 13 3.35 3.61 -1.31
N ASP A 14 4.11 4.56 -1.86
CA ASP A 14 5.45 4.31 -2.41
C ASP A 14 6.41 3.78 -1.34
N ARG A 15 6.34 4.31 -0.11
CA ARG A 15 7.13 3.79 1.01
C ARG A 15 6.71 2.39 1.44
N CYS A 16 5.42 2.08 1.38
CA CYS A 16 4.93 0.72 1.64
C CYS A 16 5.45 -0.25 0.58
N LEU A 17 5.41 0.14 -0.69
CA LEU A 17 5.92 -0.63 -1.81
C LEU A 17 7.40 -0.97 -1.62
N GLN A 18 8.23 0.04 -1.36
CA GLN A 18 9.66 -0.18 -1.11
C GLN A 18 9.91 -1.18 0.03
N LEU A 19 9.20 -1.03 1.16
CA LEU A 19 9.35 -1.95 2.29
C LEU A 19 8.94 -3.38 1.94
N LEU A 20 7.91 -3.59 1.12
CA LEU A 20 7.47 -4.92 0.72
C LEU A 20 8.46 -5.56 -0.27
N GLU A 21 8.97 -4.78 -1.22
CA GLU A 21 9.96 -5.21 -2.20
C GLU A 21 11.29 -5.60 -1.55
N ASP A 22 11.78 -4.80 -0.59
CA ASP A 22 12.99 -5.11 0.17
C ASP A 22 12.86 -6.47 0.89
N GLN A 23 11.67 -6.75 1.44
CA GLN A 23 11.41 -7.99 2.17
C GLN A 23 11.28 -9.19 1.22
N LEU A 24 10.74 -9.01 0.02
CA LEU A 24 10.79 -10.04 -1.03
C LEU A 24 12.23 -10.31 -1.49
N ALA A 25 13.05 -9.27 -1.64
CA ALA A 25 14.45 -9.40 -2.00
C ALA A 25 15.25 -10.16 -0.90
N GLU A 26 14.86 -10.01 0.36
CA GLU A 26 15.36 -10.82 1.49
C GLU A 26 14.80 -12.25 1.54
N GLY A 27 13.91 -12.63 0.61
CA GLY A 27 13.30 -13.95 0.52
C GLY A 27 12.12 -14.17 1.48
N LYS A 28 11.59 -13.12 2.12
CA LYS A 28 10.42 -13.24 2.97
C LYS A 28 9.16 -13.39 2.12
N VAL A 29 8.26 -14.26 2.55
CA VAL A 29 7.01 -14.55 1.83
C VAL A 29 5.80 -13.90 2.49
N ARG A 30 5.88 -13.68 3.81
CA ARG A 30 4.76 -13.19 4.63
C ARG A 30 5.17 -11.98 5.43
N VAL A 31 4.19 -11.13 5.70
CA VAL A 31 4.33 -9.97 6.56
C VAL A 31 4.51 -10.43 7.99
N ASP A 32 5.67 -10.18 8.58
CA ASP A 32 5.92 -10.37 10.01
C ASP A 32 5.34 -9.21 10.84
N GLY A 33 5.37 -9.33 12.16
CA GLY A 33 4.80 -8.31 13.06
C GLY A 33 5.49 -6.94 12.92
N GLY A 34 6.80 -6.92 12.67
CA GLY A 34 7.56 -5.68 12.49
C GLY A 34 7.20 -4.96 11.19
N LEU A 35 7.13 -5.71 10.09
CA LEU A 35 6.70 -5.19 8.80
C LEU A 35 5.24 -4.73 8.86
N GLY A 36 4.35 -5.53 9.46
CA GLY A 36 2.94 -5.20 9.60
C GLY A 36 2.70 -3.91 10.38
N PHE A 37 3.46 -3.68 11.46
CA PHE A 37 3.42 -2.42 12.21
C PHE A 37 3.84 -1.22 11.36
N ARG A 38 4.96 -1.32 10.63
CA ARG A 38 5.47 -0.23 9.77
C ARG A 38 4.49 0.12 8.65
N LEU A 39 3.95 -0.90 7.97
CA LEU A 39 2.96 -0.70 6.91
C LEU A 39 1.70 -0.01 7.43
N ARG A 40 1.18 -0.44 8.59
CA ARG A 40 0.01 0.19 9.21
C ARG A 40 0.27 1.65 9.56
N HIS A 41 1.46 1.96 10.06
CA HIS A 41 1.84 3.34 10.40
C HIS A 41 1.90 4.23 9.15
N LEU A 42 2.59 3.78 8.10
CA LEU A 42 2.71 4.53 6.84
C LEU A 42 1.36 4.76 6.18
N LEU A 43 0.51 3.73 6.10
CA LEU A 43 -0.84 3.86 5.56
C LEU A 43 -1.66 4.86 6.38
N GLY A 44 -1.59 4.79 7.72
CA GLY A 44 -2.24 5.73 8.62
C GLY A 44 -1.81 7.18 8.40
N ASP A 45 -0.50 7.44 8.21
CA ASP A 45 0.03 8.78 7.91
C ASP A 45 -0.50 9.34 6.57
N GLY A 46 -0.77 8.47 5.60
CA GLY A 46 -1.43 8.82 4.34
C GLY A 46 -2.95 9.01 4.47
N GLY A 47 -3.54 8.72 5.63
CA GLY A 47 -5.00 8.64 5.79
C GLY A 47 -5.63 7.45 5.06
N LEU A 48 -4.83 6.41 4.77
CA LEU A 48 -5.26 5.14 4.20
C LEU A 48 -5.40 4.15 5.36
N ILE A 49 -6.62 3.74 5.67
CA ILE A 49 -6.83 2.79 6.78
C ILE A 49 -6.73 1.37 6.20
N PRO A 50 -5.85 0.50 6.73
CA PRO A 50 -5.89 -0.89 6.36
C PRO A 50 -7.16 -1.52 6.95
N ASP A 51 -8.08 -1.95 6.08
CA ASP A 51 -9.34 -2.59 6.47
C ASP A 51 -9.13 -3.93 7.19
N HIS A 52 -7.94 -4.52 7.06
CA HIS A 52 -7.61 -5.86 7.57
C HIS A 52 -6.23 -5.92 8.24
N ARG A 53 -6.03 -6.94 9.09
CA ARG A 53 -4.72 -7.24 9.68
C ARG A 53 -3.73 -7.62 8.56
N LEU A 54 -2.60 -6.90 8.50
CA LEU A 54 -1.54 -7.13 7.52
C LEU A 54 -0.61 -8.29 7.91
N GLU A 55 -0.34 -8.45 9.21
CA GLU A 55 0.52 -9.52 9.72
C GLU A 55 0.01 -10.91 9.31
N GLY A 56 0.93 -11.76 8.85
CA GLY A 56 0.67 -13.10 8.36
C GLY A 56 0.19 -13.17 6.91
N ARG A 57 -0.21 -12.03 6.30
CA ARG A 57 -0.56 -12.00 4.87
C ARG A 57 0.67 -12.25 4.01
N ARG A 58 0.45 -12.81 2.82
CA ARG A 58 1.52 -12.95 1.83
C ARG A 58 1.90 -11.58 1.29
N ILE A 59 3.19 -11.33 1.11
CA ILE A 59 3.71 -10.03 0.66
C ILE A 59 3.20 -9.68 -0.74
N ASP A 60 3.17 -10.66 -1.66
CA ASP A 60 2.61 -10.49 -3.01
C ASP A 60 1.16 -9.98 -3.00
N ARG A 61 0.30 -10.51 -2.13
CA ARG A 61 -1.09 -10.07 -1.99
C ARG A 61 -1.22 -8.68 -1.38
N VAL A 62 -0.27 -8.27 -0.54
CA VAL A 62 -0.26 -6.91 0.00
C VAL A 62 0.23 -5.93 -1.06
N LEU A 63 1.18 -6.31 -1.91
CA LEU A 63 1.59 -5.52 -3.06
C LEU A 63 0.44 -5.26 -4.03
N ASP A 64 -0.33 -6.30 -4.38
CA ASP A 64 -1.54 -6.16 -5.21
C ASP A 64 -2.51 -5.11 -4.65
N ASP A 65 -2.76 -5.14 -3.33
CA ASP A 65 -3.63 -4.17 -2.67
C ASP A 65 -3.07 -2.74 -2.71
N ILE A 66 -1.74 -2.59 -2.55
CA ILE A 66 -1.08 -1.28 -2.63
C ILE A 66 -1.19 -0.71 -4.04
N PHE A 67 -1.00 -1.52 -5.09
CA PHE A 67 -1.18 -1.08 -6.47
C PHE A 67 -2.63 -0.69 -6.76
N ALA A 68 -3.61 -1.46 -6.27
CA ALA A 68 -5.02 -1.09 -6.38
C ALA A 68 -5.31 0.24 -5.65
N LEU A 69 -4.72 0.49 -4.49
CA LEU A 69 -4.86 1.77 -3.79
C LEU A 69 -4.19 2.93 -4.55
N GLN A 70 -3.04 2.72 -5.19
CA GLN A 70 -2.39 3.75 -6.03
C GLN A 70 -3.27 4.11 -7.23
N ALA A 71 -3.84 3.11 -7.92
CA ALA A 71 -4.77 3.33 -9.02
C ALA A 71 -5.98 4.18 -8.58
N ARG A 72 -6.58 3.85 -7.42
CA ARG A 72 -7.69 4.62 -6.83
C ARG A 72 -7.30 6.07 -6.55
N VAL A 73 -6.13 6.28 -5.95
CA VAL A 73 -5.63 7.62 -5.63
C VAL A 73 -5.36 8.44 -6.90
N LEU A 74 -4.92 7.80 -7.97
CA LEU A 74 -4.67 8.44 -9.27
C LEU A 74 -5.94 8.64 -10.11
N GLY A 75 -7.10 8.15 -9.65
CA GLY A 75 -8.34 8.17 -10.42
C GLY A 75 -8.35 7.21 -11.62
N GLN A 76 -7.46 6.20 -11.62
CA GLN A 76 -7.32 5.24 -12.72
C GLN A 76 -8.35 4.09 -12.68
N ASP A 77 -9.21 4.03 -11.66
CA ASP A 77 -10.30 3.05 -11.57
C ASP A 77 -11.54 3.42 -12.41
N GLU A 78 -11.70 4.67 -12.84
CA GLU A 78 -12.92 5.10 -13.55
C GLU A 78 -12.91 4.76 -15.06
N GLU A 79 -11.78 4.36 -15.64
CA GLU A 79 -11.67 4.16 -17.10
C GLU A 79 -11.74 2.70 -17.56
N GLN A 80 -11.96 1.72 -16.66
CA GLN A 80 -12.10 0.29 -17.01
C GLN A 80 -13.50 -0.30 -16.80
N ALA A 81 -14.47 0.46 -16.29
CA ALA A 81 -15.87 0.02 -16.17
C ALA A 81 -16.80 0.54 -17.28
N ALA A 82 -16.27 1.29 -18.25
CA ALA A 82 -17.00 1.79 -19.41
C ALA A 82 -16.21 1.50 -20.71
N GLY A 83 -16.18 0.22 -21.11
CA GLY A 83 -15.60 -0.23 -22.37
C GLY A 83 -16.10 -1.61 -22.75
#